data_AF-A0A0A3XHQ0-F1
#
_entry.id   AF-A0A0A3XHQ0-F1
#
_cell.length_a   1.000
_cell.length_b   1.000
_cell.length_c   1.000
_cell.angle_alpha   90.00
_cell.angle_beta   90.00
_cell.angle_gamma   90.00
#
_symmetry.space_group_name_H-M   'P 1'
#
loop_
_entity.id
_entity.type
_entity.pdbx_description
1 polymer ?
#
loop_
_entity_poly.entity_id
_entity_poly.type
_entity_poly.pdbx_seq_one_letter_code
_entity_poly.pdbx_strand_id
1 'polypeptide(L)'
;MSVAPLLEAAPAIPLHAFAAMAAFVLGLVQFAAPKGTLPHRTIGWIWVGLMAVVAASSFWIHQIRLVGPFSPIHLLSIFTLVMLPLAVWRAHTHRVADHRRIMIMTFVGALVIAGLFTLMPGRIMHRVIFGA
;
A
#
# COMPACT_ATOMS: atom_id res chain seq x y z
N MET A 1 -20.86 -10.61 -5.35
CA MET A 1 -19.42 -10.69 -5.03
C MET A 1 -18.72 -11.58 -6.05
N SER A 2 -17.73 -11.06 -6.78
CA SER A 2 -16.92 -11.81 -7.75
C SER A 2 -15.55 -11.17 -7.91
N VAL A 3 -14.49 -11.95 -8.03
CA VAL A 3 -13.12 -11.44 -8.28
C VAL A 3 -12.86 -11.10 -9.76
N ALA A 4 -13.77 -11.50 -10.66
CA ALA A 4 -13.62 -11.30 -12.11
C ALA A 4 -13.31 -9.84 -12.52
N PRO A 5 -13.97 -8.80 -11.96
CA PRO A 5 -13.67 -7.41 -12.32
C PRO A 5 -12.22 -6.99 -12.05
N LEU A 6 -11.56 -7.63 -11.06
CA LEU A 6 -10.16 -7.36 -10.76
C LEU A 6 -9.22 -8.09 -11.72
N LEU A 7 -9.55 -9.34 -12.07
CA LEU A 7 -8.73 -10.17 -12.95
C LEU A 7 -8.79 -9.72 -14.41
N GLU A 8 -9.92 -9.14 -14.84
CA GLU A 8 -10.14 -8.60 -16.19
C GLU A 8 -9.60 -7.17 -16.37
N ALA A 9 -9.15 -6.52 -15.28
CA ALA A 9 -8.63 -5.17 -15.33
C ALA A 9 -7.24 -5.08 -15.99
N ALA A 10 -6.82 -3.87 -16.37
CA ALA A 10 -5.47 -3.65 -16.90
C ALA A 10 -4.40 -4.21 -15.95
N PRO A 11 -3.32 -4.87 -16.44
CA PRO A 11 -2.45 -5.71 -15.61
C PRO A 11 -1.84 -5.05 -14.36
N ALA A 12 -1.62 -3.74 -14.39
CA ALA A 12 -1.12 -2.99 -13.24
C ALA A 12 -2.09 -3.00 -12.03
N ILE A 13 -3.40 -3.12 -12.28
CA ILE A 13 -4.45 -3.07 -11.25
C ILE A 13 -4.46 -4.34 -10.37
N PRO A 14 -4.55 -5.57 -10.91
CA PRO A 14 -4.48 -6.77 -10.08
C PRO A 14 -3.13 -6.90 -9.37
N LEU A 15 -2.01 -6.57 -10.05
CA LEU A 15 -0.68 -6.54 -9.42
C LEU A 15 -0.68 -5.63 -8.18
N HIS A 16 -1.15 -4.39 -8.33
CA HIS A 16 -1.25 -3.42 -7.26
C HIS A 16 -2.15 -3.92 -6.12
N ALA A 17 -3.35 -4.40 -6.45
CA ALA A 17 -4.33 -4.82 -5.46
C ALA A 17 -3.85 -6.01 -4.63
N PHE A 18 -3.31 -7.06 -5.25
CA PHE A 18 -2.80 -8.22 -4.51
C PHE A 18 -1.57 -7.87 -3.67
N ALA A 19 -0.66 -7.02 -4.18
CA ALA A 19 0.46 -6.52 -3.39
C ALA A 19 -0.01 -5.71 -2.17
N ALA A 20 -1.03 -4.86 -2.35
CA ALA A 20 -1.61 -4.06 -1.26
C ALA A 20 -2.31 -4.94 -0.21
N MET A 21 -3.05 -5.97 -0.64
CA MET A 21 -3.69 -6.93 0.28
C MET A 21 -2.65 -7.70 1.10
N ALA A 22 -1.59 -8.20 0.45
CA ALA A 22 -0.49 -8.87 1.15
C ALA A 22 0.21 -7.92 2.12
N ALA A 23 0.51 -6.69 1.71
CA ALA A 23 1.12 -5.67 2.56
C ALA A 23 0.23 -5.30 3.75
N PHE A 24 -1.08 -5.24 3.57
CA PHE A 24 -2.04 -4.96 4.64
C PHE A 24 -1.98 -6.06 5.71
N VAL A 25 -2.10 -7.33 5.30
CA VAL A 25 -2.02 -8.48 6.22
C VAL A 25 -0.68 -8.51 6.95
N LEU A 26 0.45 -8.40 6.23
CA LEU A 26 1.76 -8.40 6.85
C LEU A 26 2.00 -7.20 7.78
N GLY A 27 1.43 -6.03 7.46
CA GLY A 27 1.48 -4.86 8.33
C GLY A 27 0.73 -5.08 9.65
N LEU A 28 -0.45 -5.72 9.61
CA LEU A 28 -1.17 -6.12 10.83
C LEU A 28 -0.35 -7.11 11.67
N VAL A 29 0.26 -8.12 11.02
CA VAL A 29 1.15 -9.06 11.69
C VAL A 29 2.33 -8.33 12.35
N GLN A 30 2.95 -7.38 11.66
CA GLN A 30 4.04 -6.55 12.23
C GLN A 30 3.60 -5.76 13.45
N PHE A 31 2.40 -5.19 13.42
CA PHE A 31 1.86 -4.42 14.55
C PHE A 31 1.45 -5.28 15.73
N ALA A 32 1.08 -6.54 15.52
CA ALA A 32 0.78 -7.49 16.59
C ALA A 32 2.05 -8.17 17.16
N ALA A 33 2.99 -8.57 16.30
CA ALA A 33 4.14 -9.40 16.67
C ALA A 33 5.22 -8.65 17.47
N PRO A 34 6.06 -9.33 18.27
CA PRO A 34 7.19 -8.71 18.97
C PRO A 34 8.12 -7.94 18.03
N LYS A 35 8.51 -6.72 18.42
CA LYS A 35 9.35 -5.84 17.60
C LYS A 35 10.83 -6.05 17.93
N GLY A 36 11.70 -5.76 16.97
CA GLY A 36 13.16 -5.84 17.16
C GLY A 36 13.78 -7.23 16.99
N THR A 37 12.98 -8.26 16.73
CA THR A 37 13.42 -9.65 16.52
C THR A 37 13.79 -9.92 15.05
N LEU A 38 14.45 -11.06 14.75
CA LEU A 38 14.70 -11.47 13.36
C LEU A 38 13.41 -11.59 12.53
N PRO A 39 12.32 -12.22 13.01
CA PRO A 39 11.04 -12.23 12.29
C PRO A 39 10.50 -10.83 11.95
N HIS A 40 10.60 -9.87 12.88
CA HIS A 40 10.18 -8.49 12.63
C HIS A 40 10.95 -7.86 11.46
N ARG A 41 12.26 -8.13 11.35
CA ARG A 41 13.10 -7.61 10.27
C ARG A 41 12.77 -8.27 8.93
N THR A 42 12.63 -9.59 8.91
CA THR A 42 12.29 -10.34 7.68
C THR A 42 10.93 -9.92 7.12
N ILE A 43 9.89 -9.88 7.96
CA ILE A 43 8.56 -9.41 7.54
C ILE A 43 8.63 -7.93 7.13
N GLY A 44 9.45 -7.12 7.81
CA GLY A 44 9.66 -5.71 7.49
C GLY A 44 10.20 -5.49 6.09
N TRP A 45 11.21 -6.26 5.68
CA TRP A 45 11.75 -6.18 4.32
C TRP A 45 10.76 -6.65 3.26
N ILE A 46 10.01 -7.73 3.51
CA ILE A 46 8.95 -8.18 2.60
C ILE A 46 7.89 -7.08 2.45
N TRP A 47 7.46 -6.48 3.56
CA TRP A 47 6.49 -5.40 3.57
C TRP A 47 6.99 -4.17 2.79
N VAL A 48 8.25 -3.76 2.98
CA VAL A 48 8.86 -2.66 2.22
C VAL A 48 8.87 -2.96 0.72
N GLY A 49 9.23 -4.18 0.32
CA GLY A 49 9.20 -4.60 -1.09
C GLY A 49 7.79 -4.56 -1.69
N LEU A 50 6.78 -5.07 -0.96
CA LEU A 50 5.38 -5.00 -1.39
C LEU A 50 4.90 -3.55 -1.51
N MET A 51 5.23 -2.69 -0.55
CA MET A 51 4.84 -1.28 -0.61
C MET A 51 5.51 -0.52 -1.75
N ALA A 52 6.74 -0.88 -2.12
CA ALA A 52 7.40 -0.35 -3.30
C ALA A 52 6.66 -0.78 -4.59
N VAL A 53 6.24 -2.06 -4.68
CA VAL A 53 5.41 -2.55 -5.80
C VAL A 53 4.07 -1.81 -5.86
N VAL A 54 3.38 -1.64 -4.73
CA VAL A 54 2.12 -0.90 -4.63
C VAL A 54 2.30 0.53 -5.13
N ALA A 55 3.28 1.26 -4.59
CA ALA A 55 3.49 2.65 -4.95
C ALA A 55 3.95 2.81 -6.42
N ALA A 56 4.86 1.97 -6.91
CA ALA A 56 5.33 2.04 -8.29
C ALA A 56 4.24 1.67 -9.30
N SER A 57 3.53 0.56 -9.11
CA SER A 57 2.44 0.12 -10.01
C SER A 57 1.31 1.13 -10.10
N SER A 58 1.07 1.92 -9.05
CA SER A 58 0.01 2.93 -9.03
C SER A 58 0.16 4.00 -10.12
N PHE A 59 1.39 4.29 -10.58
CA PHE A 59 1.65 5.26 -11.66
C PHE A 59 1.13 4.80 -13.03
N TRP A 60 0.67 3.56 -13.17
CA TRP A 60 -0.03 3.06 -14.37
C TRP A 60 -1.56 2.99 -14.18
N ILE A 61 -2.08 3.41 -13.02
CA ILE A 61 -3.51 3.33 -12.68
C ILE A 61 -4.18 4.71 -12.81
N HIS A 62 -4.70 5.00 -14.00
CA HIS A 62 -5.24 6.32 -14.35
C HIS A 62 -6.78 6.35 -14.40
N GLN A 63 -7.44 6.11 -13.27
CA GLN A 63 -8.91 6.05 -13.22
C GLN A 63 -9.59 7.41 -12.97
N ILE A 64 -8.96 8.32 -12.22
CA ILE A 64 -9.57 9.59 -11.81
C ILE A 64 -9.19 10.77 -12.73
N ARG A 65 -7.95 10.80 -13.24
CA ARG A 65 -7.47 11.74 -14.28
C ARG A 65 -7.88 13.22 -14.05
N LEU A 66 -7.67 13.74 -12.84
CA LEU A 66 -7.98 15.14 -12.50
C LEU A 66 -6.95 16.13 -13.06
N VAL A 67 -5.69 15.72 -13.19
CA VAL A 67 -4.60 16.52 -13.74
C VAL A 67 -3.84 15.67 -14.75
N GLY A 68 -4.15 15.84 -16.04
CA GLY A 68 -3.66 14.93 -17.08
C GLY A 68 -4.06 13.47 -16.77
N PRO A 69 -3.14 12.49 -16.86
CA PRO A 69 -3.46 11.12 -16.50
C PRO A 69 -3.57 10.91 -14.97
N PHE A 70 -3.02 11.82 -14.16
CA PHE A 70 -2.83 11.64 -12.72
C PHE A 70 -4.00 12.16 -11.88
N SER A 71 -3.99 11.75 -10.62
CA SER A 71 -4.95 12.17 -9.59
C SER A 71 -4.22 12.44 -8.27
N PRO A 72 -4.84 13.18 -7.33
CA PRO A 72 -4.21 13.49 -6.04
C PRO A 72 -3.69 12.26 -5.28
N ILE A 73 -4.26 11.07 -5.51
CA ILE A 73 -3.79 9.83 -4.88
C ILE A 73 -2.36 9.44 -5.28
N HIS A 74 -1.85 9.92 -6.43
CA HIS A 74 -0.48 9.65 -6.85
C HIS A 74 0.55 10.37 -5.96
N LEU A 75 0.15 11.45 -5.29
CA LEU A 75 1.01 12.10 -4.28
C LEU A 75 1.29 11.15 -3.11
N LEU A 76 0.34 10.28 -2.76
CA LEU A 76 0.53 9.26 -1.74
C LEU A 76 1.57 8.21 -2.16
N SER A 77 1.62 7.89 -3.46
CA SER A 77 2.63 6.99 -4.02
C SER A 77 4.02 7.60 -3.98
N ILE A 78 4.16 8.86 -4.38
CA ILE A 78 5.42 9.62 -4.26
C ILE A 78 5.85 9.67 -2.79
N PHE A 79 4.94 10.05 -1.89
CA PHE A 79 5.19 10.09 -0.46
C PHE A 79 5.68 8.73 0.06
N THR A 80 5.00 7.63 -0.31
CA THR A 80 5.38 6.28 0.09
C THR A 80 6.79 5.92 -0.41
N LEU A 81 7.10 6.19 -1.68
CA LEU A 81 8.43 5.91 -2.24
C LEU A 81 9.56 6.69 -1.56
N VAL A 82 9.29 7.89 -1.06
CA VAL A 82 10.26 8.67 -0.26
C VAL A 82 10.34 8.18 1.18
N MET A 83 9.20 7.84 1.78
CA MET A 83 9.13 7.46 3.19
C MET A 83 9.66 6.06 3.48
N LEU A 84 9.56 5.11 2.54
CA LEU A 84 10.11 3.76 2.71
C LEU A 84 11.62 3.75 3.00
N PRO A 85 12.50 4.31 2.14
CA PRO A 85 13.94 4.35 2.42
C PRO A 85 14.25 5.17 3.67
N LEU A 86 13.50 6.25 3.92
CA LEU A 86 13.65 7.03 5.15
C LEU A 86 13.34 6.19 6.39
N ALA A 87 12.24 5.43 6.41
CA ALA A 87 11.85 4.56 7.52
C ALA A 87 12.89 3.48 7.80
N VAL A 88 13.46 2.89 6.74
CA VAL A 88 14.54 1.90 6.85
C VAL A 88 15.81 2.55 7.42
N TRP A 89 16.20 3.73 6.92
CA TRP A 89 17.35 4.45 7.44
C TRP A 89 17.18 4.86 8.91
N ARG A 90 15.98 5.29 9.33
CA ARG A 90 15.67 5.57 10.75
C ARG A 90 15.77 4.31 11.61
N ALA A 91 15.37 3.15 11.12
CA ALA A 91 15.58 1.89 11.83
C ALA A 91 17.07 1.56 11.96
N HIS A 92 17.84 1.72 10.87
CA HIS A 92 19.29 1.44 10.85
C HIS A 92 20.08 2.38 11.78
N THR A 93 19.65 3.63 11.92
CA THR A 93 20.26 4.62 12.82
C THR A 93 19.70 4.55 14.24
N HIS A 94 18.98 3.47 14.59
CA HIS A 94 18.36 3.25 15.90
C HIS A 94 17.39 4.34 16.36
N ARG A 95 16.87 5.15 15.42
CA ARG A 95 15.81 6.14 15.68
C ARG A 95 14.43 5.48 15.61
N VAL A 96 14.17 4.59 16.58
CA VAL A 96 12.99 3.70 16.60
C VAL A 96 11.68 4.49 16.64
N ALA A 97 11.63 5.60 17.36
CA ALA A 97 10.43 6.45 17.43
C ALA A 97 10.05 7.00 16.04
N ASP A 98 11.03 7.49 15.28
CA ASP A 98 10.83 8.01 13.92
C ASP A 98 10.43 6.89 12.96
N HIS A 99 11.14 5.75 12.99
CA HIS A 99 10.79 4.56 12.21
C HIS A 99 9.34 4.16 12.45
N ARG A 100 8.94 4.00 13.72
CA ARG A 100 7.58 3.63 14.10
C ARG A 100 6.55 4.62 13.56
N ARG A 101 6.80 5.93 13.71
CA ARG A 101 5.90 6.97 13.22
C ARG A 101 5.72 6.89 11.71
N ILE A 102 6.81 6.75 10.95
CA ILE A 102 6.75 6.67 9.49
C ILE A 102 6.00 5.40 9.05
N MET A 103 6.29 4.24 9.65
CA MET A 103 5.62 2.98 9.32
C MET A 103 4.11 3.04 9.58
N ILE A 104 3.68 3.59 10.72
CA ILE A 104 2.25 3.75 11.05
C ILE A 104 1.58 4.71 10.07
N MET A 105 2.17 5.89 9.83
CA MET A 105 1.59 6.88 8.92
C MET A 105 1.48 6.34 7.48
N THR A 106 2.48 5.58 7.04
CA THR A 106 2.48 4.98 5.70
C THR A 106 1.45 3.87 5.60
N PHE A 107 1.31 3.00 6.61
CA PHE A 107 0.27 1.98 6.64
C PHE A 107 -1.14 2.59 6.64
N VAL A 108 -1.40 3.57 7.52
CA VAL A 108 -2.72 4.21 7.62
C VAL A 108 -3.05 4.97 6.34
N GLY A 109 -2.13 5.79 5.83
CA GLY A 109 -2.37 6.55 4.59
C GLY A 109 -2.50 5.64 3.37
N ALA A 110 -1.46 4.86 3.09
CA ALA A 110 -1.30 4.15 1.82
C ALA A 110 -2.03 2.82 1.73
N LEU A 111 -2.47 2.23 2.85
CA LEU A 111 -3.24 0.98 2.84
C LEU A 111 -4.65 1.16 3.39
N VAL A 112 -4.82 1.76 4.58
CA VAL A 112 -6.16 1.90 5.19
C VAL A 112 -7.00 2.93 4.43
N ILE A 113 -6.55 4.18 4.39
CA ILE A 113 -7.31 5.29 3.77
C ILE A 113 -7.43 5.06 2.26
N ALA A 114 -6.32 4.75 1.58
CA ALA A 114 -6.34 4.43 0.15
C ALA A 114 -7.23 3.20 -0.16
N GLY A 115 -7.17 2.15 0.67
CA GLY A 115 -8.02 0.97 0.54
C GLY A 115 -9.51 1.30 0.64
N LEU A 116 -9.90 2.14 1.61
CA LEU A 116 -11.28 2.62 1.73
C LEU A 116 -11.74 3.39 0.49
N PHE A 117 -10.88 4.21 -0.13
CA PHE A 117 -11.20 4.88 -1.39
C PHE A 117 -11.47 3.92 -2.54
N THR A 118 -10.87 2.72 -2.53
CA THR A 118 -11.17 1.69 -3.55
C THR A 118 -12.57 1.11 -3.42
N LEU A 119 -13.23 1.29 -2.27
CA LEU A 119 -14.59 0.81 -1.99
C LEU A 119 -15.67 1.83 -2.35
N MET A 120 -15.31 3.02 -2.83
CA MET A 120 -16.29 3.99 -3.32
C MET A 120 -17.03 3.45 -4.57
N PRO A 121 -18.32 3.80 -4.75
CA PRO A 121 -19.07 3.43 -5.95
C PRO A 121 -18.33 3.81 -7.25
N GLY A 122 -18.40 2.92 -8.24
CA GLY A 122 -17.70 3.08 -9.52
C GLY A 122 -16.23 2.62 -9.53
N ARG A 123 -15.70 2.13 -8.42
CA ARG A 123 -14.36 1.50 -8.36
C ARG A 123 -14.42 -0.02 -8.54
N ILE A 124 -13.32 -0.60 -8.99
CA ILE A 124 -13.22 -2.05 -9.24
C ILE A 124 -13.45 -2.86 -7.96
N MET A 125 -12.81 -2.49 -6.84
CA MET A 125 -12.98 -3.24 -5.59
C MET A 125 -14.39 -3.11 -5.00
N HIS A 126 -15.09 -2.00 -5.27
CA HIS A 126 -16.52 -1.88 -4.95
C HIS A 126 -17.34 -2.95 -5.67
N ARG A 127 -17.14 -3.15 -6.98
CA ARG A 127 -17.80 -4.23 -7.75
C ARG A 127 -17.45 -5.62 -7.22
N VAL A 128 -16.19 -5.83 -6.83
CA VAL A 128 -15.74 -7.12 -6.29
C VAL A 128 -16.50 -7.49 -5.01
N ILE A 129 -16.64 -6.54 -4.08
CA ILE A 129 -17.20 -6.76 -2.74
C ILE A 129 -18.73 -6.57 -2.68
N PHE A 130 -19.29 -5.64 -3.44
CA PHE A 130 -20.72 -5.31 -3.36
C PHE A 130 -21.53 -5.84 -4.56
N GLY A 131 -20.87 -6.19 -5.67
CA GLY A 131 -21.54 -6.75 -6.86
C GLY A 131 -22.30 -5.74 -7.73
N ALA A 132 -22.08 -4.44 -7.52
CA ALA A 132 -22.64 -3.33 -8.29
C ALA A 132 -21.53 -2.36 -8.71
#